data_AF-A0A820NLU2-F1
#
_entry.id   AF-A0A820NLU2-F1
#
_cell.length_a   1.000
_cell.length_b   1.000
_cell.length_c   1.000
_cell.angle_alpha   90.00
_cell.angle_beta   90.00
_cell.angle_gamma   90.00
#
_symmetry.space_group_name_H-M   'P 1'
#
loop_
_entity.id
_entity.type
_entity.pdbx_description
1 polymer ?
#
loop_
_entity_poly.entity_id
_entity_poly.type
_entity_poly.pdbx_seq_one_letter_code
_entity_poly.pdbx_strand_id
1 'polypeptide(L)'
;KEDTWDEAKKDLANVDFIKTLIKFPKDDITDRTLRRMQPFINDSELIPEKLKGVSSAASALCTWIRAVESYARVYRIVQPKKERYQKALYELNDKQNLLEQSKNELINIQKKIETLRLDYELKIKEKNTLQSNADETAMFLDRATKLLDGIAEKRVLWE
;
A
#
# COMPACT_ATOMS: atom_id res chain seq x y z
N LYS A 1 -18.45 36.67 23.68
CA LYS A 1 -19.90 36.91 23.56
C LYS A 1 -20.50 36.56 24.89
N GLU A 2 -21.25 37.48 25.45
CA GLU A 2 -21.87 37.31 26.76
C GLU A 2 -23.09 36.41 26.58
N ASP A 3 -23.23 35.40 27.42
CA ASP A 3 -24.34 34.44 27.36
C ASP A 3 -25.64 35.12 27.90
N THR A 4 -26.09 36.20 27.25
CA THR A 4 -27.28 36.97 27.63
C THR A 4 -28.48 36.59 26.79
N TRP A 5 -29.67 36.67 27.40
CA TRP A 5 -30.95 36.40 26.73
C TRP A 5 -31.16 37.28 25.49
N ASP A 6 -30.72 38.53 25.54
CA ASP A 6 -30.87 39.48 24.42
C ASP A 6 -30.01 39.10 23.20
N GLU A 7 -28.82 38.54 23.40
CA GLU A 7 -28.01 37.98 22.31
C GLU A 7 -28.67 36.72 21.74
N ALA A 8 -29.12 35.80 22.59
CA ALA A 8 -29.80 34.57 22.15
C ALA A 8 -31.08 34.88 21.34
N LYS A 9 -31.85 35.88 21.75
CA LYS A 9 -33.06 36.32 21.04
C LYS A 9 -32.73 36.89 19.65
N LYS A 10 -31.63 37.64 19.53
CA LYS A 10 -31.15 38.17 18.23
C LYS A 10 -30.70 37.04 17.30
N ASP A 11 -29.97 36.06 17.83
CA ASP A 11 -29.51 34.92 17.04
C ASP A 11 -30.67 34.04 16.57
N LEU A 12 -31.70 33.83 17.40
CA LEU A 12 -32.92 33.11 17.03
C LEU A 12 -33.81 33.87 16.04
N ALA A 13 -33.78 35.20 16.06
CA ALA A 13 -34.51 36.05 15.11
C ALA A 13 -33.86 36.11 13.72
N ASN A 14 -32.63 35.57 13.56
CA ASN A 14 -31.93 35.56 12.29
C ASN A 14 -32.53 34.55 11.32
N VAL A 15 -32.89 34.99 10.12
CA VAL A 15 -33.46 34.17 9.04
C VAL A 15 -32.50 33.07 8.57
N ASP A 16 -31.19 33.30 8.67
CA ASP A 16 -30.15 32.33 8.29
C ASP A 16 -29.68 31.42 9.43
N PHE A 17 -30.31 31.48 10.60
CA PHE A 17 -29.95 30.66 11.77
C PHE A 17 -29.94 29.16 11.43
N ILE A 18 -30.97 28.67 10.74
CA ILE A 18 -31.06 27.25 10.35
C ILE A 18 -29.94 26.86 9.38
N LYS A 19 -29.59 27.72 8.42
CA LYS A 19 -28.47 27.45 7.49
C LYS A 19 -27.14 27.35 8.23
N THR A 20 -26.97 28.16 9.28
CA THR A 20 -25.79 28.16 10.14
C THR A 20 -25.70 26.85 10.94
N LEU A 21 -26.82 26.34 11.46
CA LEU A 21 -26.87 25.04 12.14
C LEU A 21 -26.54 23.88 11.20
N ILE A 22 -27.02 23.91 9.96
CA ILE A 22 -26.73 22.88 8.96
C ILE A 22 -25.25 22.87 8.58
N LYS A 23 -24.65 24.05 8.40
CA LYS A 23 -23.23 24.20 8.04
C LYS A 23 -22.28 24.17 9.24
N PHE A 24 -22.79 23.89 10.44
CA PHE A 24 -21.98 23.94 11.65
C PHE A 24 -20.82 22.93 11.56
N PRO A 25 -19.58 23.35 11.88
CA PRO A 25 -18.40 22.48 11.83
C PRO A 25 -18.42 21.49 12.99
N LYS A 26 -19.20 20.41 12.82
CA LYS A 26 -19.38 19.34 13.82
C LYS A 26 -18.09 18.58 14.18
N ASP A 27 -17.09 18.64 13.31
CA ASP A 27 -15.79 17.97 13.47
C ASP A 27 -14.81 18.80 14.33
N ASP A 28 -15.00 20.13 14.44
CA ASP A 28 -14.06 21.07 15.10
C ASP A 28 -14.52 21.49 16.51
N ILE A 29 -15.28 20.61 17.18
CA ILE A 29 -15.83 20.92 18.51
C ILE A 29 -14.78 20.65 19.59
N THR A 30 -14.28 21.74 20.19
CA THR A 30 -13.29 21.68 21.27
C THR A 30 -13.80 20.99 22.53
N ASP A 31 -12.87 20.46 23.34
CA ASP A 31 -13.16 19.90 24.67
C ASP A 31 -13.84 20.90 25.60
N ARG A 32 -13.42 22.16 25.52
CA ARG A 32 -13.98 23.25 26.30
C ARG A 32 -15.45 23.46 25.99
N THR A 33 -15.83 23.43 24.71
CA THR A 33 -17.23 23.59 24.30
C THR A 33 -18.10 22.42 24.74
N LEU A 34 -17.61 21.17 24.65
CA LEU A 34 -18.38 20.01 25.13
C LEU A 34 -18.59 20.05 26.65
N ARG A 35 -17.55 20.40 27.43
CA ARG A 35 -17.67 20.53 28.89
C ARG A 35 -18.67 21.61 29.30
N ARG A 36 -18.74 22.72 28.56
CA ARG A 36 -19.73 23.78 28.79
C ARG A 36 -21.15 23.32 28.47
N MET A 37 -21.34 22.45 27.47
CA MET A 37 -22.67 21.94 27.09
C MET A 37 -23.17 20.81 28.01
N GLN A 38 -22.26 20.06 28.62
CA GLN A 38 -22.55 18.90 29.47
C GLN A 38 -23.61 19.11 30.57
N PRO A 39 -23.60 20.20 31.36
CA PRO A 39 -24.65 20.44 32.36
C PRO A 39 -26.04 20.63 31.73
N PHE A 40 -26.15 21.27 30.57
CA PHE A 40 -27.43 21.50 29.88
C PHE A 40 -27.98 20.23 29.22
N ILE A 41 -27.11 19.29 28.83
CA ILE A 41 -27.51 18.01 28.24
C ILE A 41 -27.95 17.01 29.32
N ASN A 42 -27.34 17.08 30.49
CA ASN A 42 -27.66 16.20 31.63
C ASN A 42 -28.86 16.69 32.45
N ASP A 43 -29.35 17.90 32.18
CA ASP A 43 -30.54 18.44 32.83
C ASP A 43 -31.78 17.61 32.46
N SER A 44 -32.47 17.13 33.48
CA SER A 44 -33.68 16.33 33.33
C SER A 44 -34.88 17.13 32.81
N GLU A 45 -34.82 18.45 32.82
CA GLU A 45 -35.82 19.34 32.22
C GLU A 45 -35.60 19.52 30.71
N LEU A 46 -34.36 19.44 30.24
CA LEU A 46 -33.96 19.62 28.84
C LEU A 46 -33.97 18.29 28.06
N ILE A 47 -35.09 17.57 28.15
CA ILE A 47 -35.33 16.33 27.40
C ILE A 47 -36.27 16.63 26.25
N PRO A 48 -35.97 16.20 25.00
CA PRO A 48 -36.81 16.46 23.84
C PRO A 48 -38.29 16.09 24.03
N GLU A 49 -38.58 14.99 24.74
CA GLU A 49 -39.93 14.52 25.03
C GLU A 49 -40.71 15.48 25.95
N LYS A 50 -40.06 16.00 27.00
CA LYS A 50 -40.67 16.98 27.91
C LYS A 50 -40.85 18.33 27.23
N LEU A 51 -39.84 18.77 26.47
CA LEU A 51 -39.86 20.03 25.74
C LEU A 51 -40.88 20.03 24.60
N LYS A 52 -41.25 18.86 24.06
CA LYS A 52 -42.28 18.77 23.00
C LYS A 52 -43.64 19.28 23.46
N GLY A 53 -43.97 19.13 24.74
CA GLY A 53 -45.19 19.68 25.33
C GLY A 53 -45.18 21.21 25.45
N VAL A 54 -44.01 21.83 25.50
CA VAL A 54 -43.84 23.29 25.64
C VAL A 54 -43.63 23.96 24.28
N SER A 55 -42.76 23.41 23.44
CA SER A 55 -42.48 23.92 22.09
C SER A 55 -41.84 22.84 21.20
N SER A 56 -42.47 22.58 20.05
CA SER A 56 -41.93 21.69 19.03
C SER A 56 -40.57 22.16 18.49
N ALA A 57 -40.40 23.48 18.29
CA ALA A 57 -39.14 24.05 17.82
C ALA A 57 -38.02 23.92 18.86
N ALA A 58 -38.33 24.11 20.15
CA ALA A 58 -37.37 23.92 21.24
C ALA A 58 -36.95 22.44 21.36
N SER A 59 -37.90 21.51 21.19
CA SER A 59 -37.62 20.08 21.16
C SER A 59 -36.68 19.68 20.01
N ALA A 60 -36.87 20.25 18.82
CA ALA A 60 -36.01 20.01 17.66
C ALA A 60 -34.57 20.52 17.89
N LEU A 61 -34.42 21.72 18.46
CA LEU A 61 -33.10 22.28 18.81
C LEU A 61 -32.40 21.46 19.90
N CYS A 62 -33.12 21.05 20.94
CA CYS A 62 -32.58 20.17 21.98
C CYS A 62 -32.08 18.84 21.39
N THR A 63 -32.85 18.25 20.48
CA THR A 63 -32.45 17.03 19.76
C THR A 63 -31.18 17.25 18.93
N TRP A 64 -31.08 18.38 18.22
CA TRP A 64 -29.89 18.74 17.45
C TRP A 64 -28.65 18.88 18.34
N ILE A 65 -28.74 19.60 19.46
CA ILE A 65 -27.60 19.78 20.39
C ILE A 65 -27.10 18.44 20.91
N ARG A 66 -28.02 17.54 21.30
CA ARG A 66 -27.69 16.19 21.77
C ARG A 66 -27.06 15.33 20.68
N ALA A 67 -27.53 15.44 19.44
CA ALA A 67 -26.92 14.75 18.31
C ALA A 67 -25.49 15.25 18.02
N VAL A 68 -25.26 16.56 18.12
CA VAL A 68 -23.95 17.18 17.94
C VAL A 68 -22.96 16.76 19.03
N GLU A 69 -23.38 16.69 20.30
CA GLU A 69 -22.54 16.20 21.40
C GLU A 69 -22.15 14.73 21.22
N SER A 70 -23.13 13.88 20.91
CA SER A 70 -22.91 12.46 20.67
C SER A 70 -21.93 12.26 19.50
N TYR A 71 -22.13 13.00 18.40
CA TYR A 71 -21.22 12.99 17.27
C TYR A 71 -19.79 13.35 17.67
N ALA A 72 -19.60 14.47 18.38
CA ALA A 72 -18.27 14.93 18.78
C ALA A 72 -17.55 13.93 19.70
N ARG A 73 -18.28 13.29 20.61
CA ARG A 73 -17.75 12.25 21.50
C ARG A 73 -17.27 11.03 20.70
N VAL A 74 -18.09 10.55 19.76
CA VAL A 74 -17.73 9.41 18.90
C VAL A 74 -16.60 9.79 17.94
N TYR A 75 -16.61 11.00 17.39
CA TYR A 75 -15.61 11.49 16.45
C TYR A 75 -14.20 11.42 17.06
N ARG A 76 -14.02 11.77 18.33
CA ARG A 76 -12.71 11.65 19.01
C ARG A 76 -12.18 10.24 19.15
N ILE A 77 -13.07 9.26 19.20
CA ILE A 77 -12.70 7.84 19.24
C ILE A 77 -12.38 7.37 17.82
N VAL A 78 -13.11 7.87 16.82
CA VAL A 78 -12.99 7.45 15.42
C VAL A 78 -11.81 8.13 14.71
N GLN A 79 -11.52 9.40 14.98
CA GLN A 79 -10.44 10.16 14.36
C GLN A 79 -9.07 9.42 14.46
N PRO A 80 -8.57 9.05 15.65
CA PRO A 80 -7.28 8.37 15.74
C PRO A 80 -7.32 6.98 15.09
N LYS A 81 -8.49 6.31 15.05
CA LYS A 81 -8.64 5.04 14.34
C LYS A 81 -8.56 5.23 12.83
N LYS A 82 -9.16 6.30 12.30
CA LYS A 82 -9.12 6.65 10.88
C LYS A 82 -7.71 7.03 10.45
N GLU A 83 -6.98 7.79 11.27
CA GLU A 83 -5.57 8.13 11.05
C GLU A 83 -4.68 6.88 11.07
N ARG A 84 -4.84 6.00 12.07
CA ARG A 84 -4.13 4.72 12.12
C ARG A 84 -4.43 3.83 10.92
N TYR A 85 -5.69 3.78 10.50
CA TYR A 85 -6.11 3.02 9.33
C TYR A 85 -5.48 3.56 8.04
N GLN A 86 -5.50 4.88 7.84
CA GLN A 86 -4.84 5.54 6.71
C GLN A 86 -3.34 5.25 6.69
N LYS A 87 -2.67 5.35 7.84
CA LYS A 87 -1.25 5.02 7.98
C LYS A 87 -0.95 3.55 7.65
N ALA A 88 -1.74 2.62 8.18
CA ALA A 88 -1.59 1.20 7.91
C ALA A 88 -1.84 0.85 6.43
N LEU A 89 -2.81 1.51 5.78
CA LEU A 89 -3.04 1.35 4.34
C LEU A 89 -1.86 1.85 3.52
N TYR A 90 -1.31 3.01 3.88
CA TYR A 90 -0.13 3.56 3.21
C TYR A 90 1.08 2.62 3.34
N GLU A 91 1.35 2.14 4.56
CA GLU A 91 2.42 1.17 4.82
C GLU A 91 2.20 -0.14 4.06
N LEU A 92 0.97 -0.65 4.03
CA LEU A 92 0.63 -1.86 3.28
C LEU A 92 0.92 -1.70 1.78
N ASN A 93 0.48 -0.58 1.20
CA ASN A 93 0.68 -0.28 -0.22
C ASN A 93 2.17 -0.16 -0.57
N ASP A 94 2.95 0.51 0.28
CA ASP A 94 4.40 0.61 0.14
C ASP A 94 5.08 -0.78 0.16
N LYS A 95 4.72 -1.62 1.14
CA LYS A 95 5.25 -2.99 1.23
C LYS A 95 4.83 -3.86 0.05
N GLN A 96 3.62 -3.72 -0.46
CA GLN A 96 3.15 -4.44 -1.64
C GLN A 96 3.92 -4.05 -2.89
N ASN A 97 4.19 -2.75 -3.09
CA ASN A 97 5.01 -2.27 -4.20
C ASN A 97 6.45 -2.82 -4.14
N LEU A 98 7.07 -2.79 -2.95
CA LEU A 98 8.42 -3.35 -2.76
C LEU A 98 8.44 -4.86 -3.02
N LEU A 99 7.41 -5.58 -2.58
CA LEU A 99 7.28 -7.02 -2.83
C LEU A 99 7.15 -7.31 -4.33
N GLU A 100 6.37 -6.52 -5.06
CA GLU A 100 6.20 -6.67 -6.50
C GLU A 100 7.52 -6.41 -7.25
N GLN A 101 8.26 -5.36 -6.87
CA GLN A 101 9.58 -5.07 -7.42
C GLN A 101 10.55 -6.24 -7.21
N SER A 102 10.66 -6.76 -5.98
CA SER A 102 11.55 -7.89 -5.68
C SER A 102 11.15 -9.18 -6.42
N LYS A 103 9.84 -9.44 -6.57
CA LYS A 103 9.34 -10.56 -7.39
C LYS A 103 9.73 -10.41 -8.86
N ASN A 104 9.61 -9.21 -9.42
CA ASN A 104 9.99 -8.94 -10.80
C ASN A 104 11.51 -9.10 -11.02
N GLU A 105 12.32 -8.66 -10.08
CA GLU A 105 13.78 -8.90 -10.09
C GLU A 105 14.10 -10.39 -10.05
N LEU A 106 13.43 -11.15 -9.18
CA LEU A 106 13.61 -12.60 -9.08
C LEU A 106 13.26 -13.30 -10.39
N ILE A 107 12.15 -12.93 -11.03
CA ILE A 107 11.77 -13.47 -12.34
C ILE A 107 12.84 -13.16 -13.40
N ASN A 108 13.39 -11.94 -13.39
CA ASN A 108 14.44 -11.56 -14.33
C ASN A 108 15.73 -12.36 -14.12
N ILE A 109 16.16 -12.52 -12.86
CA ILE A 109 17.32 -13.34 -12.51
C ILE A 109 17.10 -14.80 -12.92
N GLN A 110 15.92 -15.36 -12.66
CA GLN A 110 15.59 -16.72 -13.03
C GLN A 110 15.62 -16.92 -14.56
N LYS A 111 15.12 -15.97 -15.33
CA LYS A 111 15.25 -15.98 -16.81
C LYS A 111 16.72 -15.97 -17.24
N LYS A 112 17.56 -15.13 -16.63
CA LYS A 112 19.00 -15.08 -16.93
C LYS A 112 19.72 -16.39 -16.60
N ILE A 113 19.34 -17.03 -15.49
CA ILE A 113 19.88 -18.33 -15.10
C ILE A 113 19.53 -19.38 -16.15
N GLU A 114 18.27 -19.41 -16.61
CA GLU A 114 17.84 -20.36 -17.64
C GLU A 114 18.54 -20.13 -18.97
N THR A 115 18.72 -18.87 -19.41
CA THR A 115 19.49 -18.58 -20.63
C THR A 115 20.95 -19.02 -20.51
N LEU A 116 21.59 -18.74 -19.37
CA LEU A 116 22.98 -19.15 -19.14
C LEU A 116 23.14 -20.67 -19.06
N ARG A 117 22.15 -21.38 -18.50
CA ARG A 117 22.12 -22.84 -18.48
C ARG A 117 22.07 -23.41 -19.90
N LEU A 118 21.18 -22.89 -20.74
CA LEU A 118 21.07 -23.32 -22.13
C LEU A 118 22.35 -23.05 -22.91
N ASP A 119 22.93 -21.86 -22.78
CA ASP A 119 24.20 -21.51 -23.44
C ASP A 119 25.34 -22.40 -22.96
N TYR A 120 25.39 -22.69 -21.66
CA TYR A 120 26.39 -23.57 -21.07
C TYR A 120 26.28 -24.99 -21.63
N GLU A 121 25.06 -25.54 -21.73
CA GLU A 121 24.83 -26.86 -22.32
C GLU A 121 25.24 -26.91 -23.79
N LEU A 122 24.93 -25.87 -24.56
CA LEU A 122 25.36 -25.76 -25.96
C LEU A 122 26.89 -25.72 -26.08
N LYS A 123 27.56 -24.94 -25.23
CA LYS A 123 29.03 -24.83 -25.23
C LYS A 123 29.71 -26.12 -24.78
N ILE A 124 29.12 -26.87 -23.85
CA ILE A 124 29.60 -28.22 -23.50
C ILE A 124 29.50 -29.14 -24.71
N LYS A 125 28.37 -29.15 -25.42
CA LYS A 125 28.21 -29.99 -26.62
C LYS A 125 29.24 -29.65 -27.68
N GLU A 126 29.43 -28.36 -27.97
CA GLU A 126 30.42 -27.87 -28.94
C GLU A 126 31.86 -28.22 -28.52
N LYS A 127 32.19 -28.09 -27.23
CA LYS A 127 33.49 -28.53 -26.71
C LYS A 127 33.70 -30.03 -26.92
N ASN A 128 32.70 -30.85 -26.61
CA ASN A 128 32.82 -32.31 -26.72
C ASN A 128 32.97 -32.76 -28.18
N THR A 129 32.26 -32.13 -29.12
CA THR A 129 32.41 -32.44 -30.55
C THR A 129 33.77 -32.02 -31.07
N LEU A 130 34.26 -30.84 -30.70
CA LEU A 130 35.61 -30.39 -31.06
C LEU A 130 36.69 -31.29 -30.48
N GLN A 131 36.54 -31.74 -29.23
CA GLN A 131 37.47 -32.67 -28.61
C GLN A 131 37.50 -34.01 -29.37
N SER A 132 36.33 -34.56 -29.70
CA SER A 132 36.24 -35.80 -30.49
C SER A 132 36.94 -35.66 -31.85
N ASN A 133 36.69 -34.56 -32.56
CA ASN A 133 37.33 -34.29 -33.86
C ASN A 133 38.84 -34.12 -33.71
N ALA A 134 39.30 -33.43 -32.66
CA ALA A 134 40.73 -33.27 -32.38
C ALA A 134 41.40 -34.63 -32.12
N ASP A 135 40.78 -35.49 -31.31
CA ASP A 135 41.29 -36.83 -31.01
C ASP A 135 41.34 -37.70 -32.30
N GLU A 136 40.32 -37.63 -33.16
CA GLU A 136 40.30 -38.31 -34.46
C GLU A 136 41.42 -37.83 -35.39
N THR A 137 41.64 -36.51 -35.50
CA THR A 137 42.72 -35.96 -36.33
C THR A 137 44.10 -36.30 -35.78
N ALA A 138 44.27 -36.35 -34.45
CA ALA A 138 45.50 -36.78 -33.81
C ALA A 138 45.78 -38.27 -34.12
N MET A 139 44.76 -39.13 -34.06
CA MET A 139 44.89 -40.53 -34.48
C MET A 139 45.24 -40.67 -35.97
N PHE A 140 44.62 -39.87 -36.84
CA PHE A 140 44.93 -39.87 -38.26
C PHE A 140 46.39 -39.44 -38.51
N LEU A 141 46.85 -38.40 -37.82
CA LEU A 141 48.22 -37.90 -37.93
C LEU A 141 49.23 -38.94 -37.44
N ASP A 142 49.01 -39.59 -36.30
CA ASP A 142 49.87 -40.68 -35.80
C ASP A 142 49.97 -41.87 -36.79
N ARG A 143 48.85 -42.22 -37.44
CA ARG A 143 48.87 -43.25 -38.49
C ARG A 143 49.63 -42.80 -39.74
N ALA A 144 49.44 -41.56 -40.16
CA ALA A 144 50.12 -40.99 -41.32
C ALA A 144 51.63 -40.86 -41.08
N THR A 145 52.08 -40.46 -39.89
CA THR A 145 53.50 -40.41 -39.53
C THR A 145 54.12 -41.80 -39.54
N LYS A 146 53.46 -42.81 -38.96
CA LYS A 146 53.93 -44.21 -39.02
C LYS A 146 54.08 -44.74 -40.45
N LEU A 147 53.15 -44.38 -41.34
CA LEU A 147 53.25 -44.74 -42.76
C LEU A 147 54.41 -44.02 -43.45
N LEU A 148 54.61 -42.73 -43.19
CA LEU A 148 55.73 -41.96 -43.73
C LEU A 148 57.07 -42.54 -43.27
N ASP A 149 57.21 -42.87 -41.99
CA ASP A 149 58.41 -43.48 -41.42
C ASP A 149 58.68 -44.84 -42.10
N GLY A 150 57.67 -45.70 -42.23
CA GLY A 150 57.81 -46.99 -42.90
C GLY A 150 58.12 -46.89 -44.40
N ILE A 151 57.66 -45.84 -45.10
CA ILE A 151 58.04 -45.57 -46.50
C ILE A 151 59.49 -45.07 -46.56
N ALA A 152 59.90 -44.18 -45.66
CA ALA A 152 61.26 -43.65 -45.60
C ALA A 152 62.29 -44.77 -45.37
N GLU A 153 62.00 -45.72 -44.46
CA GLU A 153 62.82 -46.92 -44.24
C GLU A 153 62.94 -47.79 -45.50
N LYS A 154 61.84 -48.02 -46.21
CA LYS A 154 61.85 -48.79 -47.46
C LYS A 154 62.58 -48.10 -48.60
N ARG A 155 62.54 -46.77 -48.66
CA ARG A 155 63.28 -46.01 -49.68
C ARG A 155 64.78 -46.20 -49.56
N VAL A 156 65.32 -46.20 -48.35
CA VAL A 156 66.75 -46.46 -48.08
C VAL A 156 67.16 -47.87 -48.50
N LEU A 157 66.23 -48.82 -48.52
CA LEU A 157 66.46 -50.19 -49.01
C LEU A 157 66.38 -50.33 -50.54
N TRP A 158 65.86 -49.32 -51.25
CA TRP A 158 65.70 -49.32 -52.71
C TRP A 158 66.72 -48.43 -53.44
N GLU A 159 67.48 -47.61 -52.71
CA GLU A 159 68.69 -46.93 -53.17
C GLU A 159 69.93 -47.80 -52.91
#